data_AF-A0A9N7CDZ9-F1
#
_entry.id   AF-A0A9N7CDZ9-F1
#
_cell.length_a   1.000
_cell.length_b   1.000
_cell.length_c   1.000
_cell.angle_alpha   90.00
_cell.angle_beta   90.00
_cell.angle_gamma   90.00
#
_symmetry.space_group_name_H-M   'P 1'
#
loop_
_entity.id
_entity.type
_entity.pdbx_description
1 polymer ?
#
loop_
_entity_poly.entity_id
_entity_poly.type
_entity_poly.pdbx_seq_one_letter_code
_entity_poly.pdbx_strand_id
1 'polypeptide(L)'
;MEDPKLAGRIDRISWKDAQTHQKKWHDGLAKKAEKLSEFRGNPDDVTPILNYEGGFQWVKLETPEAKDFEGNAMGNCVGRGGYDDKTIFSLRDKDNFPHVTVEYDEYTKTIQQMKCKGNSAVTDAYMMPVERLINKLKPERITGIDNAISKDGRLYLGLDNIKQASEEGVKFAFDKVNIRNADYAISADGRLYLALDNIKQASEEGIKFAFDKVNIRNADYAISADGRLYLALDNIKQASEEGIKFAFDKVNIRNADYAISADGRLYLALDNIKQASEEGIEFDRINIREDYAISTDGSLYLGYDVIKKVAKTNIKFKSISIMNVNYALSNDGTLYFGEDAIKNIPEGVVLKDVDISNCKCITVWNHKVLGSFKASYSCLTNIGSNAEFGGSVDIINTHIPVWNHKVRGDFKAWGSSLITIGPDASFGGSVHIERCYNLTEFNHKVEGDLIALCSNLTTIGQNADFGGSVYIEDTPLSKKNGISEVRTPEEKQTLKDACKSGDGDTSSFISWISDFILSAFSRR
;
A
#
# COMPACT_ATOMS: atom_id res chain seq x y z
N MET A 1 -0.55 21.42 19.82
CA MET A 1 -0.78 22.84 20.20
C MET A 1 -1.85 23.38 19.24
N GLU A 2 -3.12 23.37 19.62
CA GLU A 2 -4.28 23.54 18.70
C GLU A 2 -4.79 25.00 18.58
N ASP A 3 -3.94 26.01 18.78
CA ASP A 3 -4.23 27.34 18.22
C ASP A 3 -3.32 27.54 17.00
N PRO A 4 -3.79 27.21 15.78
CA PRO A 4 -2.99 27.31 14.56
C PRO A 4 -2.50 28.73 14.26
N LYS A 5 -3.03 29.77 14.93
CA LYS A 5 -2.58 31.16 14.76
C LYS A 5 -1.27 31.48 15.52
N LEU A 6 -0.88 30.66 16.50
CA LEU A 6 0.30 30.88 17.34
C LEU A 6 1.54 30.14 16.88
N ALA A 7 1.39 28.95 16.28
CA ALA A 7 2.51 28.12 15.85
C ALA A 7 3.42 28.84 14.81
N GLY A 8 2.85 29.71 13.98
CA GLY A 8 3.60 30.51 12.99
C GLY A 8 4.11 31.87 13.49
N ARG A 9 3.97 32.19 14.78
CA ARG A 9 4.34 33.51 15.36
C ARG A 9 5.12 33.40 16.68
N ILE A 10 5.73 32.24 16.93
CA ILE A 10 6.44 31.94 18.18
C ILE A 10 7.64 32.89 18.41
N ASP A 11 8.21 33.43 17.34
CA ASP A 11 9.29 34.43 17.31
C ASP A 11 8.81 35.86 17.65
N ARG A 12 7.49 36.11 17.63
CA ARG A 12 6.88 37.45 17.75
C ARG A 12 5.95 37.59 18.95
N ILE A 13 5.81 36.55 19.77
CA ILE A 13 5.00 36.60 20.98
C ILE A 13 5.86 37.00 22.18
N SER A 14 5.43 38.02 22.93
CA SER A 14 6.11 38.34 24.18
C SER A 14 5.86 37.24 25.21
N TRP A 15 6.77 37.06 26.17
CA TRP A 15 6.58 36.09 27.26
C TRP A 15 5.25 36.30 28.00
N LYS A 16 4.84 37.55 28.18
CA LYS A 16 3.59 37.93 28.85
C LYS A 16 2.34 37.52 28.04
N ASP A 17 2.40 37.66 26.72
CA ASP A 17 1.33 37.22 25.84
C ASP A 17 1.24 35.69 25.83
N ALA A 18 2.38 35.00 25.81
CA ALA A 18 2.43 33.54 25.91
C ALA A 18 1.79 33.03 27.21
N GLN A 19 2.09 33.65 28.36
CA GLN A 19 1.43 33.35 29.63
C GLN A 19 -0.08 33.61 29.60
N THR A 20 -0.51 34.69 28.95
CA THR A 20 -1.93 35.04 28.81
C THR A 20 -2.67 34.03 27.95
N HIS A 21 -2.06 33.57 26.85
CA HIS A 21 -2.61 32.53 25.98
C HIS A 21 -2.66 31.17 26.68
N GLN A 22 -1.59 30.80 27.39
CA GLN A 22 -1.57 29.59 28.21
C GLN A 22 -2.71 29.61 29.26
N LYS A 23 -2.89 30.74 29.95
CA LYS A 23 -3.99 30.89 30.91
C LYS A 23 -5.36 30.75 30.25
N LYS A 24 -5.60 31.44 29.12
CA LYS A 24 -6.86 31.31 28.36
C LYS A 24 -7.12 29.87 27.90
N TRP A 25 -6.07 29.15 27.51
CA TRP A 25 -6.16 27.76 27.13
C TRP A 25 -6.53 26.87 28.33
N HIS A 26 -5.87 27.04 29.48
CA HIS A 26 -6.23 26.33 30.71
C HIS A 26 -7.64 26.66 31.20
N ASP A 27 -8.05 27.95 31.17
CA ASP A 27 -9.40 28.38 31.52
C ASP A 27 -10.43 27.74 30.56
N GLY A 28 -10.10 27.62 29.27
CA GLY A 28 -10.93 26.95 28.26
C GLY A 28 -11.05 25.45 28.49
N LEU A 29 -9.95 24.78 28.86
CA LEU A 29 -9.96 23.37 29.25
C LEU A 29 -10.77 23.15 30.52
N ALA A 30 -10.64 24.02 31.53
CA ALA A 30 -11.40 23.94 32.77
C ALA A 30 -12.90 24.08 32.52
N LYS A 31 -13.32 25.07 31.71
CA LYS A 31 -14.74 25.23 31.32
C LYS A 31 -15.29 24.06 30.51
N LYS A 32 -14.48 23.48 29.61
CA LYS A 32 -14.85 22.27 28.89
C LYS A 32 -15.00 21.08 29.84
N ALA A 33 -14.10 20.92 30.80
CA ALA A 33 -14.15 19.88 31.82
C ALA A 33 -15.37 20.04 32.76
N GLU A 34 -15.71 21.27 33.17
CA GLU A 34 -16.92 21.57 33.95
C GLU A 34 -18.20 21.19 33.16
N LYS A 35 -18.30 21.61 31.89
CA LYS A 35 -19.44 21.23 31.04
C LYS A 35 -19.54 19.72 30.81
N LEU A 36 -18.41 19.05 30.64
CA LEU A 36 -18.34 17.59 30.53
C LEU A 36 -18.73 16.87 31.82
N SER A 37 -18.52 17.50 32.98
CA SER A 37 -18.92 16.93 34.28
C SER A 37 -20.44 17.00 34.52
N GLU A 38 -21.13 17.93 33.87
CA GLU A 38 -22.59 18.11 33.95
C GLU A 38 -23.35 17.29 32.90
N PHE A 39 -22.77 17.09 31.71
CA PHE A 39 -23.38 16.33 30.63
C PHE A 39 -22.94 14.87 30.67
N ARG A 40 -23.77 13.97 31.21
CA ARG A 40 -23.49 12.52 31.29
C ARG A 40 -24.01 11.73 30.07
N GLY A 41 -24.29 12.41 28.95
CA GLY A 41 -24.99 11.84 27.79
C GLY A 41 -26.47 11.56 28.08
N ASN A 42 -27.31 11.61 27.04
CA ASN A 42 -28.72 11.20 27.16
C ASN A 42 -28.80 9.67 27.09
N PRO A 43 -29.44 8.99 28.06
CA PRO A 43 -29.60 7.54 28.03
C PRO A 43 -30.31 7.01 26.78
N ASP A 44 -31.19 7.81 26.17
CA ASP A 44 -31.94 7.44 24.97
C ASP A 44 -31.08 7.46 23.69
N ASP A 45 -29.88 8.07 23.74
CA ASP A 45 -28.99 8.19 22.59
C ASP A 45 -28.04 6.98 22.45
N VAL A 46 -28.17 5.98 23.33
CA VAL A 46 -27.30 4.81 23.37
C VAL A 46 -28.07 3.51 23.58
N THR A 47 -27.63 2.42 22.93
CA THR A 47 -28.20 1.08 23.11
C THR A 47 -27.27 0.21 23.97
N PRO A 48 -27.68 -0.29 25.14
CA PRO A 48 -26.86 -1.21 25.95
C PRO A 48 -26.56 -2.53 25.23
N ILE A 49 -25.30 -2.97 25.28
CA ILE A 49 -24.79 -4.18 24.60
C ILE A 49 -24.35 -5.25 25.60
N LEU A 50 -23.57 -4.87 26.62
CA LEU A 50 -23.09 -5.76 27.69
C LEU A 50 -23.01 -4.97 29.01
N ASN A 51 -23.32 -5.62 30.12
CA ASN A 51 -23.18 -5.06 31.47
C ASN A 51 -22.25 -5.93 32.32
N TYR A 52 -21.46 -5.31 33.18
CA TYR A 52 -20.48 -5.98 34.05
C TYR A 52 -20.75 -5.70 35.52
N GLU A 53 -20.39 -6.65 36.37
CA GLU A 53 -20.30 -6.43 37.82
C GLU A 53 -19.28 -5.31 38.10
N GLY A 54 -19.63 -4.36 38.96
CA GLY A 54 -18.83 -3.13 39.18
C GLY A 54 -19.31 -1.92 38.37
N GLY A 55 -20.32 -2.08 37.51
CA GLY A 55 -21.03 -1.00 36.84
C GLY A 55 -20.43 -0.52 35.53
N PHE A 56 -19.43 -1.22 34.99
CA PHE A 56 -19.04 -1.02 33.60
C PHE A 56 -20.12 -1.54 32.65
N GLN A 57 -20.26 -0.91 31.49
CA GLN A 57 -21.16 -1.34 30.42
C GLN A 57 -20.62 -0.98 29.03
N TRP A 58 -20.88 -1.83 28.05
CA TRP A 58 -20.78 -1.46 26.63
C TRP A 58 -22.11 -0.94 26.15
N VAL A 59 -22.07 0.19 25.47
CA VAL A 59 -23.22 0.77 24.77
C VAL A 59 -22.86 1.03 23.30
N LYS A 60 -23.82 0.94 22.39
CA LYS A 60 -23.72 1.43 21.01
C LYS A 60 -24.19 2.88 20.97
N LEU A 61 -23.42 3.76 20.34
CA LEU A 61 -23.76 5.17 20.19
C LEU A 61 -24.67 5.33 18.97
N GLU A 62 -25.93 5.68 19.18
CA GLU A 62 -26.94 5.70 18.10
C GLU A 62 -27.01 7.07 17.40
N THR A 63 -26.69 8.14 18.11
CA THR A 63 -26.81 9.52 17.59
C THR A 63 -25.44 10.19 17.39
N PRO A 64 -25.34 11.16 16.48
CA PRO A 64 -24.17 12.04 16.39
C PRO A 64 -23.84 12.72 17.72
N GLU A 65 -24.85 13.16 18.48
CA GLU A 65 -24.67 13.85 19.76
C GLU A 65 -24.01 12.95 20.82
N ALA A 66 -24.36 11.65 20.85
CA ALA A 66 -23.70 10.69 21.72
C ALA A 66 -22.23 10.48 21.34
N LYS A 67 -21.91 10.51 20.04
CA LYS A 67 -20.54 10.41 19.53
C LYS A 67 -19.74 11.68 19.84
N ASP A 68 -20.34 12.86 19.69
CA ASP A 68 -19.76 14.15 20.07
C ASP A 68 -19.43 14.20 21.57
N PHE A 69 -20.35 13.72 22.41
CA PHE A 69 -20.08 13.57 23.83
C PHE A 69 -18.88 12.66 24.09
N GLU A 70 -18.89 11.47 23.49
CA GLU A 70 -17.83 10.47 23.63
C GLU A 70 -16.45 11.06 23.26
N GLY A 71 -16.39 11.70 22.09
CA GLY A 71 -15.23 12.40 21.56
C GLY A 71 -14.67 13.45 22.50
N ASN A 72 -15.55 14.32 22.99
CA ASN A 72 -15.19 15.40 23.89
C ASN A 72 -14.71 14.88 25.26
N ALA A 73 -15.38 13.86 25.81
CA ALA A 73 -15.04 13.28 27.11
C ALA A 73 -13.72 12.51 27.07
N MET A 74 -13.51 11.73 26.01
CA MET A 74 -12.30 10.96 25.83
C MET A 74 -11.16 11.77 25.19
N GLY A 75 -11.43 12.94 24.61
CA GLY A 75 -10.43 13.68 23.84
C GLY A 75 -9.89 12.88 22.65
N ASN A 76 -10.73 12.06 22.01
CA ASN A 76 -10.38 11.26 20.83
C ASN A 76 -11.11 11.81 19.58
N CYS A 77 -10.95 11.14 18.43
CA CYS A 77 -11.50 11.63 17.17
C CYS A 77 -13.01 11.35 16.96
N VAL A 78 -13.63 10.52 17.80
CA VAL A 78 -15.07 10.21 17.71
C VAL A 78 -15.86 11.52 17.85
N GLY A 79 -16.97 11.70 17.11
CA GLY A 79 -17.82 12.89 17.28
C GLY A 79 -17.22 14.20 16.76
N ARG A 80 -16.53 14.15 15.63
CA ARG A 80 -16.09 15.34 14.88
C ARG A 80 -16.72 15.36 13.48
N GLY A 81 -17.96 14.89 13.35
CA GLY A 81 -18.70 14.74 12.09
C GLY A 81 -18.28 13.54 11.23
N GLY A 82 -16.98 13.21 11.20
CA GLY A 82 -16.46 12.09 10.41
C GLY A 82 -16.82 10.69 10.91
N TYR A 83 -17.56 10.57 12.02
CA TYR A 83 -17.94 9.30 12.64
C TYR A 83 -19.45 9.11 12.72
N ASP A 84 -20.24 10.06 12.21
CA ASP A 84 -21.68 10.13 12.42
C ASP A 84 -22.41 8.96 11.75
N ASP A 85 -21.84 8.42 10.68
CA ASP A 85 -22.32 7.24 9.96
C ASP A 85 -21.72 5.91 10.46
N LYS A 86 -20.71 5.95 11.33
CA LYS A 86 -19.99 4.76 11.81
C LYS A 86 -20.68 4.11 13.00
N THR A 87 -20.59 2.79 13.11
CA THR A 87 -21.02 2.09 14.34
C THR A 87 -19.92 2.19 15.38
N ILE A 88 -20.21 2.89 16.48
CA ILE A 88 -19.29 3.08 17.59
C ILE A 88 -19.85 2.42 18.83
N PHE A 89 -19.04 1.56 19.45
CA PHE A 89 -19.30 1.05 20.79
C PHE A 89 -18.46 1.84 21.80
N SER A 90 -19.02 2.13 22.96
CA SER A 90 -18.39 2.83 24.07
C SER A 90 -18.43 1.98 25.34
N LEU A 91 -17.28 1.80 25.98
CA LEU A 91 -17.18 1.23 27.32
C LEU A 91 -17.30 2.37 28.32
N ARG A 92 -18.33 2.33 29.14
CA ARG A 92 -18.60 3.33 30.18
C ARG A 92 -18.54 2.71 31.55
N ASP A 93 -18.18 3.50 32.56
CA ASP A 93 -18.24 3.10 33.96
C ASP A 93 -19.63 3.32 34.57
N LYS A 94 -19.74 3.08 35.88
CA LYS A 94 -20.97 3.25 36.66
C LYS A 94 -21.50 4.68 36.69
N ASP A 95 -20.62 5.64 36.43
CA ASP A 95 -20.93 7.07 36.40
C ASP A 95 -21.29 7.53 34.97
N ASN A 96 -21.37 6.58 34.02
CA ASN A 96 -21.58 6.77 32.60
C ASN A 96 -20.42 7.50 31.90
N PHE A 97 -19.23 7.49 32.50
CA PHE A 97 -18.05 8.12 31.91
C PHE A 97 -17.36 7.16 30.93
N PRO A 98 -17.01 7.60 29.71
CA PRO A 98 -16.42 6.74 28.69
C PRO A 98 -14.92 6.49 28.88
N HIS A 99 -14.49 5.27 28.57
CA HIS A 99 -13.12 4.78 28.76
C HIS A 99 -12.49 4.18 27.49
N VAL A 100 -13.30 3.52 26.66
CA VAL A 100 -12.84 2.89 25.41
C VAL A 100 -13.90 3.07 24.32
N THR A 101 -13.47 3.41 23.11
CA THR A 101 -14.31 3.33 21.91
C THR A 101 -13.84 2.22 20.97
N VAL A 102 -14.79 1.57 20.30
CA VAL A 102 -14.56 0.58 19.24
C VAL A 102 -15.35 0.98 18.02
N GLU A 103 -14.66 1.21 16.91
CA GLU A 103 -15.30 1.40 15.60
C GLU A 103 -15.49 0.05 14.91
N TYR A 104 -16.73 -0.25 14.56
CA TYR A 104 -17.12 -1.48 13.91
C TYR A 104 -17.80 -1.19 12.59
N ASP A 105 -17.37 -1.88 11.54
CA ASP A 105 -18.05 -1.90 10.25
C ASP A 105 -18.98 -3.12 10.23
N GLU A 106 -20.29 -2.87 10.29
CA GLU A 106 -21.31 -3.93 10.30
C GLU A 106 -21.38 -4.68 8.97
N TYR A 107 -21.04 -4.05 7.84
CA TYR A 107 -21.11 -4.67 6.52
C TYR A 107 -19.97 -5.67 6.31
N THR A 108 -18.74 -5.25 6.63
CA THR A 108 -17.55 -6.11 6.50
C THR A 108 -17.25 -6.92 7.76
N LYS A 109 -18.05 -6.74 8.82
CA LYS A 109 -17.83 -7.29 10.17
C LYS A 109 -16.41 -7.06 10.66
N THR A 110 -15.86 -5.87 10.43
CA THR A 110 -14.47 -5.53 10.74
C THR A 110 -14.41 -4.54 11.91
N ILE A 111 -13.52 -4.80 12.88
CA ILE A 111 -13.13 -3.77 13.84
C ILE A 111 -12.04 -2.91 13.20
N GLN A 112 -12.33 -1.63 12.98
CA GLN A 112 -11.43 -0.69 12.31
C GLN A 112 -10.40 -0.10 13.28
N GLN A 113 -10.86 0.27 14.47
CA GLN A 113 -9.99 0.81 15.52
C GLN A 113 -10.61 0.64 16.91
N MET A 114 -9.71 0.66 17.91
CA MET A 114 -10.07 0.68 19.32
C MET A 114 -9.18 1.70 20.03
N LYS A 115 -9.77 2.61 20.79
CA LYS A 115 -9.07 3.77 21.35
C LYS A 115 -9.50 4.05 22.78
N CYS A 116 -8.51 4.36 23.63
CA CYS A 116 -8.71 4.95 24.95
C CYS A 116 -8.65 6.49 24.86
N LYS A 117 -8.69 7.14 26.03
CA LYS A 117 -8.58 8.59 26.19
C LYS A 117 -7.38 9.15 25.41
N GLY A 118 -7.57 10.22 24.65
CA GLY A 118 -6.52 10.90 23.88
C GLY A 118 -6.03 10.11 22.66
N ASN A 119 -6.87 9.27 22.05
CA ASN A 119 -6.49 8.34 20.97
C ASN A 119 -5.40 7.32 21.37
N SER A 120 -5.22 7.08 22.67
CA SER A 120 -4.26 6.08 23.17
C SER A 120 -4.71 4.65 22.84
N ALA A 121 -3.78 3.71 22.90
CA ALA A 121 -4.09 2.28 22.78
C ALA A 121 -4.93 1.80 23.97
N VAL A 122 -5.67 0.72 23.78
CA VAL A 122 -6.39 0.05 24.87
C VAL A 122 -5.38 -0.42 25.91
N THR A 123 -5.64 -0.11 27.19
CA THR A 123 -4.78 -0.51 28.32
C THR A 123 -5.29 -1.81 28.95
N ASP A 124 -4.41 -2.51 29.69
CA ASP A 124 -4.71 -3.78 30.37
C ASP A 124 -5.98 -3.75 31.22
N ALA A 125 -6.25 -2.61 31.86
CA ALA A 125 -7.45 -2.40 32.69
C ALA A 125 -8.77 -2.61 31.92
N TYR A 126 -8.78 -2.42 30.60
CA TYR A 126 -9.98 -2.53 29.77
C TYR A 126 -9.96 -3.72 28.82
N MET A 127 -8.90 -4.53 28.82
CA MET A 127 -8.76 -5.65 27.88
C MET A 127 -9.86 -6.69 28.06
N MET A 128 -10.17 -7.07 29.29
CA MET A 128 -11.24 -8.05 29.55
C MET A 128 -12.61 -7.57 29.05
N PRO A 129 -13.08 -6.34 29.34
CA PRO A 129 -14.28 -5.80 28.71
C PRO A 129 -14.23 -5.81 27.18
N VAL A 130 -13.10 -5.42 26.57
CA VAL A 130 -12.92 -5.41 25.12
C VAL A 130 -13.02 -6.82 24.52
N GLU A 131 -12.32 -7.81 25.09
CA GLU A 131 -12.39 -9.20 24.65
C GLU A 131 -13.83 -9.74 24.68
N ARG A 132 -14.61 -9.40 25.71
CA ARG A 132 -16.02 -9.80 25.78
C ARG A 132 -16.89 -9.14 24.70
N LEU A 133 -16.67 -7.86 24.41
CA LEU A 133 -17.34 -7.21 23.28
C LEU A 133 -16.97 -7.91 21.98
N ILE A 134 -15.69 -8.19 21.74
CA ILE A 134 -15.27 -8.86 20.51
C ILE A 134 -15.86 -10.25 20.38
N ASN A 135 -15.90 -11.03 21.46
CA ASN A 135 -16.57 -12.33 21.48
C ASN A 135 -18.08 -12.23 21.22
N LYS A 136 -18.72 -11.12 21.63
CA LYS A 136 -20.12 -10.82 21.35
C LYS A 136 -20.33 -10.46 19.87
N LEU A 137 -19.45 -9.64 19.29
CA LEU A 137 -19.55 -9.15 17.92
C LEU A 137 -19.09 -10.18 16.87
N LYS A 138 -18.15 -11.06 17.22
CA LYS A 138 -17.51 -12.05 16.34
C LYS A 138 -17.05 -11.44 15.01
N PRO A 139 -16.16 -10.42 15.03
CA PRO A 139 -15.68 -9.80 13.82
C PRO A 139 -14.92 -10.81 12.95
N GLU A 140 -15.05 -10.65 11.63
CA GLU A 140 -14.30 -11.46 10.66
C GLU A 140 -12.85 -10.97 10.52
N ARG A 141 -12.61 -9.68 10.83
CA ARG A 141 -11.28 -9.05 10.79
C ARG A 141 -11.13 -7.99 11.89
N ILE A 142 -9.90 -7.84 12.39
CA ILE A 142 -9.51 -6.78 13.32
C ILE A 142 -8.31 -6.04 12.73
N THR A 143 -8.47 -4.74 12.53
CA THR A 143 -7.44 -3.82 12.05
C THR A 143 -7.14 -2.77 13.13
N GLY A 144 -6.12 -1.93 12.92
CA GLY A 144 -5.83 -0.82 13.83
C GLY A 144 -5.17 -1.19 15.17
N ILE A 145 -5.16 -2.48 15.55
CA ILE A 145 -4.47 -3.04 16.72
C ILE A 145 -3.72 -4.33 16.35
N ASP A 146 -2.62 -4.62 17.04
CA ASP A 146 -1.97 -5.92 16.93
C ASP A 146 -2.90 -6.98 17.56
N ASN A 147 -3.13 -8.08 16.87
CA ASN A 147 -4.02 -9.14 17.34
C ASN A 147 -3.53 -10.52 16.88
N ALA A 148 -3.83 -11.53 17.69
CA ALA A 148 -3.52 -12.92 17.37
C ALA A 148 -4.63 -13.84 17.90
N ILE A 149 -4.98 -14.88 17.15
CA ILE A 149 -5.93 -15.92 17.60
C ILE A 149 -5.16 -17.23 17.80
N SER A 150 -5.29 -17.81 18.99
CA SER A 150 -4.73 -19.12 19.29
C SER A 150 -5.43 -20.25 18.54
N LYS A 151 -4.80 -21.43 18.45
CA LYS A 151 -5.36 -22.60 17.76
C LYS A 151 -6.67 -23.10 18.38
N ASP A 152 -6.91 -22.81 19.65
CA ASP A 152 -8.17 -23.10 20.35
C ASP A 152 -9.23 -21.99 20.20
N GLY A 153 -8.92 -20.92 19.45
CA GLY A 153 -9.84 -19.84 19.11
C GLY A 153 -9.85 -18.67 20.11
N ARG A 154 -8.96 -18.64 21.12
CA ARG A 154 -8.85 -17.49 22.02
C ARG A 154 -8.17 -16.31 21.34
N LEU A 155 -8.77 -15.13 21.47
CA LEU A 155 -8.24 -13.88 20.94
C LEU A 155 -7.28 -13.22 21.95
N TYR A 156 -6.17 -12.73 21.43
CA TYR A 156 -5.18 -11.92 22.13
C TYR A 156 -5.03 -10.58 21.40
N LEU A 157 -5.04 -9.49 22.15
CA LEU A 157 -5.04 -8.12 21.63
C LEU A 157 -3.91 -7.32 22.26
N GLY A 158 -3.22 -6.53 21.44
CA GLY A 158 -2.05 -5.76 21.83
C GLY A 158 -0.77 -6.62 21.87
N LEU A 159 0.36 -6.00 21.55
CA LEU A 159 1.64 -6.69 21.43
C LEU A 159 2.06 -7.36 22.75
N ASP A 160 1.84 -6.70 23.89
CA ASP A 160 2.27 -7.22 25.20
C ASP A 160 1.50 -8.49 25.61
N ASN A 161 0.17 -8.53 25.41
CA ASN A 161 -0.61 -9.74 25.71
C ASN A 161 -0.28 -10.89 24.76
N ILE A 162 -0.07 -10.58 23.47
CA ILE A 162 0.36 -11.59 22.50
C ILE A 162 1.73 -12.15 22.91
N LYS A 163 2.65 -11.27 23.34
CA LYS A 163 3.98 -11.65 23.82
C LYS A 163 3.91 -12.52 25.06
N GLN A 164 3.17 -12.09 26.08
CA GLN A 164 2.99 -12.87 27.31
C GLN A 164 2.39 -14.26 26.99
N ALA A 165 1.33 -14.32 26.18
CA ALA A 165 0.72 -15.58 25.77
C ALA A 165 1.72 -16.49 25.02
N SER A 166 2.54 -15.89 24.17
CA SER A 166 3.62 -16.59 23.48
C SER A 166 4.65 -17.19 24.44
N GLU A 167 5.07 -16.42 25.45
CA GLU A 167 5.99 -16.85 26.51
C GLU A 167 5.38 -17.95 27.41
N GLU A 168 4.06 -17.93 27.59
CA GLU A 168 3.27 -18.97 28.27
C GLU A 168 3.04 -20.22 27.39
N GLY A 169 3.55 -20.24 26.16
CA GLY A 169 3.50 -21.40 25.26
C GLY A 169 2.21 -21.54 24.45
N VAL A 170 1.39 -20.49 24.37
CA VAL A 170 0.19 -20.46 23.53
C VAL A 170 0.57 -20.64 22.06
N LYS A 171 -0.17 -21.52 21.37
CA LYS A 171 0.00 -21.78 19.94
C LYS A 171 -1.03 -20.98 19.15
N PHE A 172 -0.57 -20.27 18.13
CA PHE A 172 -1.36 -19.41 17.28
C PHE A 172 -1.75 -20.05 15.95
N ALA A 173 -2.92 -19.65 15.44
CA ALA A 173 -3.36 -19.98 14.10
C ALA A 173 -2.63 -19.08 13.09
N PHE A 174 -1.97 -19.69 12.09
CA PHE A 174 -1.05 -19.01 11.16
C PHE A 174 -1.68 -17.83 10.42
N ASP A 175 -2.92 -18.00 9.96
CA ASP A 175 -3.67 -17.01 9.20
C ASP A 175 -4.31 -15.92 10.07
N LYS A 176 -4.17 -16.02 11.40
CA LYS A 176 -4.83 -15.14 12.38
C LYS A 176 -3.84 -14.40 13.29
N VAL A 177 -2.61 -14.17 12.84
CA VAL A 177 -1.64 -13.29 13.52
C VAL A 177 -1.45 -12.02 12.69
N ASN A 178 -1.74 -10.87 13.28
CA ASN A 178 -1.61 -9.56 12.67
C ASN A 178 -0.84 -8.63 13.60
N ILE A 179 0.44 -8.44 13.31
CA ILE A 179 1.36 -7.60 14.10
C ILE A 179 2.04 -6.62 13.16
N ARG A 180 1.85 -5.33 13.38
CA ARG A 180 2.23 -4.29 12.41
C ARG A 180 3.66 -3.80 12.59
N ASN A 181 4.08 -3.63 13.85
CA ASN A 181 5.29 -2.90 14.19
C ASN A 181 6.34 -3.74 14.92
N ALA A 182 6.31 -5.07 14.79
CA ALA A 182 7.32 -5.95 15.35
C ALA A 182 7.79 -6.98 14.32
N ASP A 183 9.03 -7.43 14.48
CA ASP A 183 9.49 -8.64 13.79
C ASP A 183 8.88 -9.85 14.50
N TYR A 184 8.36 -10.79 13.71
CA TYR A 184 7.77 -12.01 14.23
C TYR A 184 7.98 -13.19 13.29
N ALA A 185 8.01 -14.38 13.86
CA ALA A 185 8.00 -15.63 13.11
C ALA A 185 7.12 -16.66 13.83
N ILE A 186 6.42 -17.51 13.08
CA ILE A 186 5.62 -18.59 13.66
C ILE A 186 6.24 -19.94 13.28
N SER A 187 6.53 -20.78 14.28
CA SER A 187 7.02 -22.14 14.04
C SER A 187 5.95 -23.01 13.35
N ALA A 188 6.35 -24.10 12.70
CA ALA A 188 5.44 -25.04 12.05
C ALA A 188 4.41 -25.67 13.02
N ASP A 189 4.70 -25.70 14.33
CA ASP A 189 3.76 -26.18 15.34
C ASP A 189 2.85 -25.08 15.94
N GLY A 190 3.04 -23.81 15.53
CA GLY A 190 2.21 -22.66 15.88
C GLY A 190 2.74 -21.77 17.00
N ARG A 191 3.97 -21.99 17.51
CA ARG A 191 4.56 -21.09 18.50
C ARG A 191 4.96 -19.78 17.82
N LEU A 192 4.59 -18.66 18.43
CA LEU A 192 4.97 -17.35 17.97
C LEU A 192 6.32 -16.98 18.59
N TYR A 193 7.16 -16.28 17.83
CA TYR A 193 8.42 -15.71 18.29
C TYR A 193 8.40 -14.24 17.93
N LEU A 194 8.57 -13.38 18.94
CA LEU A 194 8.53 -11.92 18.80
C LEU A 194 9.89 -11.33 19.10
N ALA A 195 10.25 -10.29 18.34
CA ALA A 195 11.57 -9.67 18.34
C ALA A 195 12.67 -10.55 17.72
N LEU A 196 13.64 -9.88 17.07
CA LEU A 196 14.68 -10.54 16.28
C LEU A 196 15.53 -11.51 17.12
N ASP A 197 15.88 -11.15 18.35
CA ASP A 197 16.72 -11.98 19.22
C ASP A 197 16.06 -13.32 19.56
N ASN A 198 14.76 -13.32 19.86
CA ASN A 198 14.02 -14.56 20.15
C ASN A 198 13.86 -15.43 18.90
N ILE A 199 13.63 -14.80 17.74
CA ILE A 199 13.56 -15.51 16.45
C ILE A 199 14.92 -16.13 16.13
N LYS A 200 16.01 -15.40 16.38
CA LYS A 200 17.39 -15.87 16.20
C LYS A 200 17.70 -17.05 17.10
N GLN A 201 17.41 -16.93 18.39
CA GLN A 201 17.61 -18.04 19.33
C GLN A 201 16.83 -19.29 18.89
N ALA A 202 15.56 -19.15 18.52
CA ALA A 202 14.75 -20.26 18.05
C ALA A 202 15.29 -20.89 16.76
N SER A 203 15.80 -20.07 15.84
CA SER A 203 16.49 -20.52 14.64
C SER A 203 17.75 -21.33 14.97
N GLU A 204 18.57 -20.87 15.91
CA GLU A 204 19.78 -21.57 16.40
C GLU A 204 19.45 -22.88 17.13
N GLU A 205 18.29 -22.96 17.80
CA GLU A 205 17.74 -24.18 18.40
C GLU A 205 17.14 -25.16 17.36
N GLY A 206 17.16 -24.80 16.06
CA GLY A 206 16.70 -25.65 14.97
C GLY A 206 15.17 -25.70 14.81
N ILE A 207 14.45 -24.72 15.36
CA ILE A 207 13.00 -24.60 15.19
C ILE A 207 12.67 -24.39 13.71
N LYS A 208 11.66 -25.12 13.24
CA LYS A 208 11.13 -24.99 11.88
C LYS A 208 9.99 -24.00 11.86
N PHE A 209 9.97 -23.12 10.86
CA PHE A 209 9.01 -22.03 10.70
C PHE A 209 8.02 -22.31 9.57
N ALA A 210 6.81 -21.77 9.73
CA ALA A 210 5.83 -21.74 8.67
C ALA A 210 6.29 -20.74 7.59
N PHE A 211 6.41 -21.21 6.34
CA PHE A 211 7.01 -20.46 5.24
C PHE A 211 6.37 -19.08 5.02
N ASP A 212 5.06 -18.95 5.14
CA ASP A 212 4.30 -17.74 4.88
C ASP A 212 4.18 -16.79 6.09
N LYS A 213 4.79 -17.13 7.24
CA LYS A 213 4.61 -16.42 8.52
C LYS A 213 5.93 -16.03 9.18
N VAL A 214 6.86 -15.53 8.36
CA VAL A 214 8.07 -14.87 8.81
C VAL A 214 8.04 -13.42 8.34
N ASN A 215 7.99 -12.49 9.29
CA ASN A 215 8.02 -11.05 9.03
C ASN A 215 9.23 -10.43 9.74
N ILE A 216 10.28 -10.13 8.98
CA ILE A 216 11.53 -9.58 9.48
C ILE A 216 11.89 -8.35 8.66
N ARG A 217 11.84 -7.17 9.28
CA ARG A 217 11.91 -5.89 8.56
C ARG A 217 13.32 -5.39 8.31
N ASN A 218 14.28 -5.75 9.16
CA ASN A 218 15.63 -5.15 9.14
C ASN A 218 16.78 -6.18 9.22
N ALA A 219 16.55 -7.44 8.86
CA ALA A 219 17.62 -8.43 8.73
C ALA A 219 17.51 -9.24 7.43
N ASP A 220 18.64 -9.72 6.93
CA ASP A 220 18.66 -10.72 5.87
C ASP A 220 18.20 -12.07 6.45
N TYR A 221 17.36 -12.77 5.71
CA TYR A 221 16.91 -14.10 6.10
C TYR A 221 16.68 -15.01 4.90
N ALA A 222 16.81 -16.31 5.14
CA ALA A 222 16.45 -17.35 4.19
C ALA A 222 15.78 -18.51 4.92
N ILE A 223 14.79 -19.15 4.31
CA ILE A 223 14.16 -20.37 4.85
C ILE A 223 14.54 -21.56 3.98
N SER A 224 15.11 -22.60 4.58
CA SER A 224 15.41 -23.85 3.87
C SER A 224 14.14 -24.57 3.44
N ALA A 225 14.25 -25.46 2.45
CA ALA A 225 13.13 -26.28 1.96
C ALA A 225 12.51 -27.17 3.06
N ASP A 226 13.22 -27.43 4.16
CA ASP A 226 12.71 -28.18 5.31
C ASP A 226 12.17 -27.29 6.45
N GLY A 227 12.12 -25.97 6.24
CA GLY A 227 11.51 -24.98 7.13
C GLY A 227 12.44 -24.33 8.14
N ARG A 228 13.76 -24.56 8.12
CA ARG A 228 14.70 -23.89 9.03
C ARG A 228 14.94 -22.46 8.57
N LEU A 229 14.86 -21.53 9.52
CA LEU A 229 15.15 -20.12 9.29
C LEU A 229 16.64 -19.89 9.52
N TYR A 230 17.28 -19.15 8.61
CA TYR A 230 18.66 -18.69 8.71
C TYR A 230 18.63 -17.16 8.72
N LEU A 231 19.22 -16.55 9.75
CA LEU A 231 19.27 -15.10 9.94
C LEU A 231 20.70 -14.59 9.80
N ALA A 232 20.83 -13.39 9.22
CA ALA A 232 22.10 -12.74 8.87
C ALA A 232 22.84 -13.44 7.72
N LEU A 233 23.52 -12.61 6.91
CA LEU A 233 24.17 -13.05 5.68
C LEU A 233 25.22 -14.15 5.91
N ASP A 234 26.01 -14.07 6.99
CA ASP A 234 27.06 -15.04 7.28
C ASP A 234 26.51 -16.44 7.55
N ASN A 235 25.40 -16.55 8.29
CA ASN A 235 24.75 -17.84 8.57
C ASN A 235 24.09 -18.41 7.32
N ILE A 236 23.46 -17.56 6.51
CA ILE A 236 22.88 -17.95 5.22
C ILE A 236 23.99 -18.47 4.31
N LYS A 237 25.13 -17.80 4.27
CA LYS A 237 26.31 -18.20 3.50
C LYS A 237 26.85 -19.55 3.95
N GLN A 238 27.06 -19.73 5.25
CA GLN A 238 27.53 -21.00 5.78
C GLN A 238 26.56 -22.15 5.41
N ALA A 239 25.25 -21.95 5.60
CA ALA A 239 24.25 -22.95 5.24
C ALA A 239 24.24 -23.27 3.73
N SER A 240 24.45 -22.25 2.91
CA SER A 240 24.62 -22.39 1.46
C SER A 240 25.82 -23.26 1.10
N GLU A 241 26.97 -23.02 1.75
CA GLU A 241 28.22 -23.79 1.57
C GLU A 241 28.08 -25.24 2.08
N GLU A 242 27.24 -25.47 3.09
CA GLU A 242 26.85 -26.81 3.58
C GLU A 242 25.85 -27.53 2.64
N GLY A 243 25.42 -26.89 1.55
CA GLY A 243 24.52 -27.48 0.56
C GLY A 243 23.04 -27.48 0.97
N ILE A 244 22.66 -26.65 1.93
CA ILE A 244 21.26 -26.46 2.31
C ILE A 244 20.48 -25.87 1.13
N LYS A 245 19.32 -26.46 0.86
CA LYS A 245 18.39 -26.01 -0.19
C LYS A 245 17.38 -25.04 0.41
N PHE A 246 17.09 -23.96 -0.29
CA PHE A 246 16.22 -22.87 0.13
C PHE A 246 14.93 -22.81 -0.68
N ALA A 247 13.86 -22.36 -0.03
CA ALA A 247 12.59 -22.08 -0.69
C ALA A 247 12.70 -20.75 -1.47
N PHE A 248 12.43 -20.80 -2.77
CA PHE A 248 12.66 -19.70 -3.72
C PHE A 248 12.05 -18.37 -3.30
N ASP A 249 10.83 -18.37 -2.78
CA ASP A 249 10.07 -17.18 -2.40
C ASP A 249 10.39 -16.70 -0.97
N LYS A 250 11.28 -17.39 -0.25
CA LYS A 250 11.62 -17.12 1.16
C LYS A 250 13.10 -16.77 1.39
N VAL A 251 13.75 -16.27 0.35
CA VAL A 251 15.07 -15.63 0.46
C VAL A 251 14.88 -14.12 0.35
N ASN A 252 15.29 -13.42 1.40
CA ASN A 252 15.32 -11.96 1.47
C ASN A 252 16.71 -11.50 1.91
N ILE A 253 17.50 -11.07 0.92
CA ILE A 253 18.85 -10.56 1.11
C ILE A 253 18.88 -9.17 0.47
N ARG A 254 19.13 -8.14 1.28
CA ARG A 254 19.01 -6.73 0.84
C ARG A 254 20.26 -6.23 0.14
N ASN A 255 21.43 -6.65 0.62
CA ASN A 255 22.68 -5.99 0.28
C ASN A 255 23.73 -6.86 -0.43
N ALA A 256 23.32 -8.01 -0.95
CA ALA A 256 24.22 -8.91 -1.68
C ALA A 256 23.55 -9.48 -2.94
N ASP A 257 24.42 -9.82 -3.90
CA ASP A 257 24.05 -10.57 -5.10
C ASP A 257 23.78 -12.02 -4.71
N TYR A 258 22.66 -12.57 -5.19
CA TYR A 258 22.33 -13.97 -5.00
C TYR A 258 21.61 -14.58 -6.20
N ALA A 259 21.76 -15.88 -6.38
CA ALA A 259 20.96 -16.68 -7.31
C ALA A 259 20.51 -17.98 -6.63
N ILE A 260 19.38 -18.53 -7.07
CA ILE A 260 18.86 -19.81 -6.60
C ILE A 260 18.69 -20.73 -7.81
N SER A 261 19.34 -21.89 -7.78
CA SER A 261 19.23 -22.91 -8.82
C SER A 261 17.86 -23.60 -8.80
N ALA A 262 17.47 -24.24 -9.89
CA ALA A 262 16.21 -24.99 -9.97
C ALA A 262 16.04 -26.08 -8.91
N ASP A 263 17.14 -26.59 -8.34
CA ASP A 263 17.11 -27.58 -7.26
C ASP A 263 17.16 -26.97 -5.85
N GLY A 264 17.09 -25.63 -5.74
CA GLY A 264 16.98 -24.86 -4.51
C GLY A 264 18.32 -24.46 -3.88
N ARG A 265 19.47 -24.67 -4.52
CA ARG A 265 20.75 -24.22 -3.96
C ARG A 265 20.88 -22.71 -4.10
N LEU A 266 21.29 -22.07 -3.01
CA LEU A 266 21.60 -20.65 -3.00
C LEU A 266 23.06 -20.44 -3.41
N TYR A 267 23.33 -19.37 -4.16
CA TYR A 267 24.66 -18.93 -4.53
C TYR A 267 24.75 -17.47 -4.15
N LEU A 268 25.73 -17.13 -3.30
CA LEU A 268 25.95 -15.77 -2.80
C LEU A 268 27.22 -15.19 -3.39
N ALA A 269 27.20 -13.89 -3.67
CA ALA A 269 28.25 -13.16 -4.37
C ALA A 269 28.35 -13.52 -5.86
N LEU A 270 28.67 -12.50 -6.65
CA LEU A 270 28.72 -12.57 -8.10
C LEU A 270 29.68 -13.64 -8.62
N ASP A 271 30.87 -13.77 -8.04
CA ASP A 271 31.89 -14.73 -8.48
C ASP A 271 31.41 -16.18 -8.35
N ASN A 272 30.70 -16.51 -7.27
CA ASN A 272 30.14 -17.86 -7.07
C ASN A 272 28.99 -18.15 -8.03
N ILE A 273 28.15 -17.15 -8.30
CA ILE A 273 27.05 -17.26 -9.28
C ILE A 273 27.62 -17.50 -10.68
N LYS A 274 28.68 -16.76 -11.03
CA LYS A 274 29.40 -16.91 -12.30
C LYS A 274 30.01 -18.31 -12.43
N GLN A 275 30.76 -18.75 -11.42
CA GLN A 275 31.36 -20.08 -11.42
C GLN A 275 30.29 -21.18 -11.57
N ALA A 276 29.20 -21.09 -10.82
CA ALA A 276 28.11 -22.06 -10.92
C ALA A 276 27.46 -22.06 -12.31
N SER A 277 27.30 -20.91 -12.95
CA SER A 277 26.85 -20.88 -14.35
C SER A 277 27.84 -21.53 -15.31
N GLU A 278 29.15 -21.34 -15.12
CA GLU A 278 30.19 -21.97 -15.94
C GLU A 278 30.20 -23.50 -15.77
N GLU A 279 29.77 -23.99 -14.60
CA GLU A 279 29.53 -25.41 -14.29
C GLU A 279 28.19 -25.94 -14.84
N GLY A 280 27.40 -25.10 -15.54
CA GLY A 280 26.13 -25.48 -16.15
C GLY A 280 24.94 -25.50 -15.21
N ILE A 281 25.03 -24.82 -14.05
CA ILE A 281 23.89 -24.68 -13.13
C ILE A 281 22.90 -23.66 -13.70
N GLU A 282 21.65 -24.10 -13.89
CA GLU A 282 20.54 -23.23 -14.26
C GLU A 282 19.92 -22.56 -13.04
N PHE A 283 19.67 -21.25 -13.14
CA PHE A 283 19.01 -20.46 -12.11
C PHE A 283 17.53 -20.19 -12.42
N ASP A 284 16.71 -20.39 -11.39
CA ASP A 284 15.27 -20.05 -11.38
C ASP A 284 15.04 -18.62 -10.88
N ARG A 285 15.86 -18.16 -9.94
CA ARG A 285 15.81 -16.81 -9.38
C ARG A 285 17.19 -16.19 -9.38
N ILE A 286 17.30 -14.97 -9.89
CA ILE A 286 18.54 -14.19 -9.86
C ILE A 286 18.20 -12.80 -9.31
N ASN A 287 18.96 -12.36 -8.32
CA ASN A 287 18.95 -10.99 -7.83
C ASN A 287 20.41 -10.51 -7.74
N ILE A 288 20.87 -9.89 -8.81
CA ILE A 288 22.22 -9.34 -8.92
C ILE A 288 22.13 -7.89 -9.36
N ARG A 289 23.09 -7.08 -8.90
CA ARG A 289 23.18 -5.66 -9.25
C ARG A 289 23.82 -5.41 -10.61
N GLU A 290 24.51 -6.40 -11.17
CA GLU A 290 25.11 -6.30 -12.50
C GLU A 290 24.07 -6.59 -13.60
N ASP A 291 24.32 -6.06 -14.80
CA ASP A 291 23.58 -6.43 -15.99
C ASP A 291 23.70 -7.93 -16.25
N TYR A 292 22.58 -8.58 -16.56
CA TYR A 292 22.57 -10.00 -16.88
C TYR A 292 21.58 -10.37 -17.97
N ALA A 293 21.87 -11.49 -18.62
CA ALA A 293 20.98 -12.16 -19.56
C ALA A 293 21.05 -13.67 -19.33
N ILE A 294 19.92 -14.36 -19.45
CA ILE A 294 19.85 -15.82 -19.38
C ILE A 294 19.36 -16.33 -20.73
N SER A 295 20.14 -17.21 -21.36
CA SER A 295 19.72 -17.88 -22.60
C SER A 295 18.58 -18.86 -22.36
N THR A 296 17.95 -19.29 -23.45
CA THR A 296 16.92 -20.33 -23.46
C THR A 296 17.43 -21.71 -23.04
N ASP A 297 18.74 -21.95 -23.15
CA ASP A 297 19.43 -23.14 -22.63
C ASP A 297 19.92 -22.98 -21.17
N GLY A 298 19.59 -21.87 -20.51
CA GLY A 298 19.90 -21.64 -19.11
C GLY A 298 21.25 -20.97 -18.82
N SER A 299 22.12 -20.76 -19.81
CA SER A 299 23.41 -20.08 -19.61
C SER A 299 23.26 -18.63 -19.14
N LEU A 300 24.02 -18.23 -18.11
CA LEU A 300 24.04 -16.87 -17.59
C LEU A 300 25.17 -16.05 -18.25
N TYR A 301 24.83 -14.87 -18.73
CA TYR A 301 25.77 -13.88 -19.26
C TYR A 301 25.75 -12.66 -18.35
N LEU A 302 26.92 -12.29 -17.82
CA LEU A 302 27.10 -11.18 -16.89
C LEU A 302 27.87 -10.04 -17.55
N GLY A 303 27.38 -8.82 -17.34
CA GLY A 303 28.00 -7.59 -17.81
C GLY A 303 27.58 -7.18 -19.22
N TYR A 304 27.43 -5.86 -19.40
CA TYR A 304 27.00 -5.22 -20.64
C TYR A 304 27.73 -5.73 -21.90
N ASP A 305 29.07 -5.73 -21.88
CA ASP A 305 29.88 -6.06 -23.06
C ASP A 305 29.75 -7.52 -23.49
N VAL A 306 29.62 -8.43 -22.52
CA VAL A 306 29.43 -9.86 -22.77
C VAL A 306 28.07 -10.05 -23.44
N ILE A 307 27.00 -9.51 -22.86
CA ILE A 307 25.64 -9.62 -23.39
C ILE A 307 25.58 -9.03 -24.80
N LYS A 308 26.14 -7.84 -25.01
CA LYS A 308 26.19 -7.18 -26.33
C LYS A 308 26.92 -8.00 -27.38
N LYS A 309 28.02 -8.68 -27.01
CA LYS A 309 28.75 -9.56 -27.91
C LYS A 309 27.94 -10.80 -28.25
N VAL A 310 27.30 -11.41 -27.26
CA VAL A 310 26.51 -12.64 -27.42
C VAL A 310 25.21 -12.38 -28.19
N ALA A 311 24.58 -11.22 -28.02
CA ALA A 311 23.39 -10.80 -28.77
C ALA A 311 23.61 -10.72 -30.30
N LYS A 312 24.87 -10.62 -30.76
CA LYS A 312 25.22 -10.65 -32.19
C LYS A 312 25.37 -12.07 -32.74
N THR A 313 25.19 -13.09 -31.89
CA THR A 313 25.19 -14.50 -32.27
C THR A 313 23.76 -15.03 -32.38
N ASN A 314 23.58 -16.32 -32.69
CA ASN A 314 22.26 -16.95 -32.76
C ASN A 314 21.70 -17.42 -31.40
N ILE A 315 22.31 -17.01 -30.28
CA ILE A 315 21.84 -17.35 -28.95
C ILE A 315 20.50 -16.65 -28.66
N LYS A 316 19.53 -17.42 -28.17
CA LYS A 316 18.20 -16.95 -27.80
C LYS A 316 18.11 -16.79 -26.29
N PHE A 317 17.46 -15.74 -25.81
CA PHE A 317 17.34 -15.35 -24.41
C PHE A 317 15.95 -15.59 -23.83
N LYS A 318 15.90 -16.14 -22.61
CA LYS A 318 14.65 -16.31 -21.84
C LYS A 318 14.34 -15.07 -21.00
N SER A 319 15.36 -14.42 -20.46
CA SER A 319 15.25 -13.28 -19.55
C SER A 319 16.47 -12.38 -19.66
N ILE A 320 16.28 -11.09 -19.43
CA ILE A 320 17.34 -10.08 -19.39
C ILE A 320 17.03 -9.01 -18.35
N SER A 321 18.08 -8.43 -17.78
CA SER A 321 18.00 -7.23 -16.94
C SER A 321 19.26 -6.43 -17.17
N ILE A 322 19.12 -5.29 -17.87
CA ILE A 322 20.25 -4.46 -18.28
C ILE A 322 19.86 -3.02 -17.94
N MET A 323 20.66 -2.36 -17.12
CA MET A 323 20.37 -1.03 -16.63
C MET A 323 20.85 0.03 -17.63
N ASN A 324 20.03 1.05 -17.87
CA ASN A 324 20.38 2.23 -18.68
C ASN A 324 20.76 1.92 -20.14
N VAL A 325 20.18 0.88 -20.73
CA VAL A 325 20.49 0.45 -22.10
C VAL A 325 19.20 0.20 -22.87
N ASN A 326 19.21 0.57 -24.15
CA ASN A 326 18.11 0.25 -25.03
C ASN A 326 18.17 -1.19 -25.51
N TYR A 327 17.09 -1.93 -25.32
CA TYR A 327 16.94 -3.29 -25.84
C TYR A 327 15.48 -3.58 -26.23
N ALA A 328 15.32 -4.58 -27.08
CA ALA A 328 14.05 -5.28 -27.26
C ALA A 328 14.31 -6.79 -27.27
N LEU A 329 13.63 -7.52 -26.39
CA LEU A 329 13.65 -8.98 -26.36
C LEU A 329 12.41 -9.48 -27.09
N SER A 330 12.58 -10.29 -28.13
CA SER A 330 11.45 -10.91 -28.84
C SER A 330 10.94 -12.17 -28.17
N ASN A 331 9.71 -12.57 -28.52
CA ASN A 331 9.06 -13.76 -27.94
C ASN A 331 9.78 -15.07 -28.28
N ASP A 332 10.55 -15.12 -29.37
CA ASP A 332 11.40 -16.27 -29.71
C ASP A 332 12.78 -16.24 -29.03
N GLY A 333 13.04 -15.20 -28.24
CA GLY A 333 14.30 -14.98 -27.51
C GLY A 333 15.37 -14.19 -28.28
N THR A 334 15.12 -13.69 -29.49
CA THR A 334 16.08 -12.79 -30.16
C THR A 334 16.21 -11.48 -29.40
N LEU A 335 17.44 -11.09 -29.07
CA LEU A 335 17.77 -9.83 -28.39
C LEU A 335 18.23 -8.78 -29.39
N TYR A 336 17.44 -7.72 -29.58
CA TYR A 336 17.80 -6.55 -30.35
C TYR A 336 18.44 -5.53 -29.40
N PHE A 337 19.74 -5.32 -29.54
CA PHE A 337 20.52 -4.56 -28.58
C PHE A 337 21.02 -3.23 -29.15
N GLY A 338 20.63 -2.12 -28.52
CA GLY A 338 20.95 -0.76 -28.95
C GLY A 338 19.95 -0.18 -29.97
N GLU A 339 19.95 1.16 -30.10
CA GLU A 339 18.97 1.91 -30.90
C GLU A 339 18.90 1.45 -32.36
N ASP A 340 20.05 1.22 -33.00
CA ASP A 340 20.10 0.79 -34.41
C ASP A 340 19.47 -0.59 -34.61
N ALA A 341 19.69 -1.54 -33.70
CA ALA A 341 19.11 -2.87 -33.80
C ALA A 341 17.58 -2.81 -33.60
N ILE A 342 17.12 -2.01 -32.65
CA ILE A 342 15.70 -1.86 -32.33
C ILE A 342 14.96 -1.17 -33.48
N LYS A 343 15.55 -0.13 -34.08
CA LYS A 343 14.97 0.58 -35.23
C LYS A 343 14.77 -0.32 -36.45
N ASN A 344 15.56 -1.39 -36.56
CA ASN A 344 15.53 -2.34 -37.67
C ASN A 344 14.87 -3.68 -37.32
N ILE A 345 14.04 -3.73 -36.25
CA ILE A 345 13.25 -4.93 -35.94
C ILE A 345 12.30 -5.22 -37.13
N PRO A 346 12.29 -6.45 -37.67
CA PRO A 346 11.38 -6.80 -38.75
C PRO A 346 9.91 -6.61 -38.38
N GLU A 347 9.10 -6.20 -39.36
CA GLU A 347 7.63 -6.11 -39.17
C GLU A 347 7.05 -7.48 -38.76
N GLY A 348 6.03 -7.46 -37.90
CA GLY A 348 5.37 -8.66 -37.41
C GLY A 348 6.09 -9.39 -36.26
N VAL A 349 7.32 -9.00 -35.90
CA VAL A 349 7.99 -9.53 -34.69
C VAL A 349 7.20 -9.12 -33.45
N VAL A 350 6.83 -10.13 -32.65
CA VAL A 350 6.20 -9.95 -31.34
C VAL A 350 7.28 -9.88 -30.27
N LEU A 351 7.27 -8.79 -29.51
CA LEU A 351 8.26 -8.52 -28.48
C LEU A 351 7.76 -8.98 -27.11
N LYS A 352 8.65 -9.53 -26.31
CA LYS A 352 8.43 -9.91 -24.92
C LYS A 352 8.58 -8.68 -24.02
N ASP A 353 9.74 -8.03 -24.04
CA ASP A 353 10.04 -6.85 -23.22
C ASP A 353 10.85 -5.83 -24.03
N VAL A 354 10.60 -4.55 -23.78
CA VAL A 354 11.24 -3.44 -24.52
C VAL A 354 11.61 -2.32 -23.57
N ASP A 355 12.85 -1.86 -23.68
CA ASP A 355 13.33 -0.63 -23.07
C ASP A 355 13.99 0.24 -24.13
N ILE A 356 13.36 1.36 -24.46
CA ILE A 356 13.89 2.42 -25.32
C ILE A 356 14.03 3.73 -24.52
N SER A 357 14.18 3.65 -23.20
CA SER A 357 14.34 4.83 -22.35
C SER A 357 15.61 5.61 -22.72
N ASN A 358 15.53 6.94 -22.74
CA ASN A 358 16.60 7.84 -23.21
C ASN A 358 17.00 7.68 -24.69
N CYS A 359 16.27 6.87 -25.47
CA CYS A 359 16.55 6.69 -26.89
C CYS A 359 16.27 7.97 -27.69
N LYS A 360 17.21 8.34 -28.56
CA LYS A 360 17.10 9.58 -29.38
C LYS A 360 16.66 9.32 -30.81
N CYS A 361 16.84 8.10 -31.33
CA CYS A 361 16.62 7.82 -32.75
C CYS A 361 15.28 7.16 -33.06
N ILE A 362 14.53 6.70 -32.05
CA ILE A 362 13.22 6.05 -32.21
C ILE A 362 12.12 7.07 -31.91
N THR A 363 11.43 7.51 -32.96
CA THR A 363 10.33 8.50 -32.88
C THR A 363 8.95 7.88 -33.07
N VAL A 364 8.88 6.66 -33.63
CA VAL A 364 7.63 5.92 -33.86
C VAL A 364 7.80 4.49 -33.35
N TRP A 365 6.79 3.97 -32.66
CA TRP A 365 6.72 2.58 -32.24
C TRP A 365 5.52 1.88 -32.86
N ASN A 366 5.71 0.71 -33.50
CA ASN A 366 4.62 0.00 -34.20
C ASN A 366 4.65 -1.53 -34.01
N HIS A 367 5.31 -2.01 -32.95
CA HIS A 367 5.42 -3.44 -32.65
C HIS A 367 4.56 -3.84 -31.45
N LYS A 368 4.07 -5.07 -31.47
CA LYS A 368 3.39 -5.70 -30.33
C LYS A 368 4.40 -6.05 -29.24
N VAL A 369 4.08 -5.70 -27.99
CA VAL A 369 4.87 -5.99 -26.79
C VAL A 369 3.99 -6.73 -25.79
N LEU A 370 4.35 -7.97 -25.45
CA LEU A 370 3.57 -8.83 -24.55
C LEU A 370 3.77 -8.47 -23.07
N GLY A 371 4.98 -8.06 -22.70
CA GLY A 371 5.39 -7.67 -21.36
C GLY A 371 5.52 -6.16 -21.22
N SER A 372 6.63 -5.69 -20.65
CA SER A 372 6.82 -4.27 -20.35
C SER A 372 7.33 -3.48 -21.56
N PHE A 373 6.77 -2.29 -21.78
CA PHE A 373 7.27 -1.31 -22.74
C PHE A 373 7.71 -0.05 -21.99
N LYS A 374 9.00 0.26 -22.01
CA LYS A 374 9.57 1.45 -21.37
C LYS A 374 10.17 2.37 -22.41
N ALA A 375 9.80 3.64 -22.37
CA ALA A 375 10.22 4.66 -23.30
C ALA A 375 10.47 6.01 -22.60
N SER A 376 10.76 6.00 -21.30
CA SER A 376 10.94 7.21 -20.50
C SER A 376 12.05 8.08 -21.09
N TYR A 377 11.85 9.39 -21.16
CA TYR A 377 12.83 10.36 -21.70
C TYR A 377 13.28 10.09 -23.14
N SER A 378 12.52 9.32 -23.92
CA SER A 378 12.82 9.06 -25.32
C SER A 378 12.28 10.15 -26.26
N CYS A 379 12.75 10.15 -27.51
CA CYS A 379 12.22 10.98 -28.60
C CYS A 379 10.93 10.43 -29.23
N LEU A 380 10.25 9.49 -28.57
CA LEU A 380 9.01 8.89 -29.07
C LEU A 380 7.91 9.95 -29.17
N THR A 381 7.35 10.11 -30.37
CA THR A 381 6.28 11.07 -30.69
C THR A 381 5.00 10.40 -31.17
N ASN A 382 5.08 9.14 -31.62
CA ASN A 382 3.92 8.43 -32.16
C ASN A 382 3.91 6.94 -31.81
N ILE A 383 2.72 6.40 -31.55
CA ILE A 383 2.47 4.96 -31.42
C ILE A 383 1.56 4.52 -32.57
N GLY A 384 2.12 3.75 -33.49
CA GLY A 384 1.44 3.25 -34.67
C GLY A 384 0.28 2.30 -34.33
N SER A 385 -0.65 2.13 -35.28
CA SER A 385 -1.88 1.37 -35.09
C SER A 385 -1.69 -0.12 -34.85
N ASN A 386 -0.52 -0.68 -35.17
CA ASN A 386 -0.22 -2.10 -34.98
C ASN A 386 0.46 -2.38 -33.63
N ALA A 387 0.76 -1.35 -32.86
CA ALA A 387 1.28 -1.53 -31.52
C ALA A 387 0.19 -2.12 -30.60
N GLU A 388 0.59 -3.07 -29.77
CA GLU A 388 -0.26 -3.66 -28.74
C GLU A 388 0.57 -3.84 -27.47
N PHE A 389 0.00 -3.57 -26.30
CA PHE A 389 0.73 -3.61 -25.02
C PHE A 389 0.07 -4.58 -24.04
N GLY A 390 0.73 -5.70 -23.80
CA GLY A 390 0.28 -6.80 -22.95
C GLY A 390 0.67 -6.67 -21.48
N GLY A 391 1.62 -5.80 -21.14
CA GLY A 391 2.03 -5.49 -19.77
C GLY A 391 1.95 -4.00 -19.44
N SER A 392 2.85 -3.52 -18.59
CA SER A 392 2.92 -2.11 -18.20
C SER A 392 3.65 -1.26 -19.24
N VAL A 393 3.18 -0.03 -19.41
CA VAL A 393 3.71 0.98 -20.34
C VAL A 393 4.26 2.15 -19.56
N ASP A 394 5.49 2.56 -19.87
CA ASP A 394 6.12 3.77 -19.35
C ASP A 394 6.52 4.69 -20.51
N ILE A 395 5.90 5.85 -20.58
CA ILE A 395 6.17 6.93 -21.55
C ILE A 395 6.45 8.26 -20.81
N ILE A 396 7.05 8.19 -19.63
CA ILE A 396 7.39 9.34 -18.80
C ILE A 396 8.27 10.33 -19.58
N ASN A 397 7.97 11.63 -19.52
CA ASN A 397 8.71 12.69 -20.22
C ASN A 397 8.93 12.43 -21.73
N THR A 398 7.95 11.82 -22.41
CA THR A 398 7.95 11.64 -23.87
C THR A 398 7.17 12.76 -24.58
N HIS A 399 7.23 12.75 -25.91
CA HIS A 399 6.60 13.75 -26.78
C HIS A 399 5.33 13.21 -27.46
N ILE A 400 4.70 12.16 -26.89
CA ILE A 400 3.50 11.54 -27.45
C ILE A 400 2.28 12.43 -27.14
N PRO A 401 1.60 13.02 -28.14
CA PRO A 401 0.46 13.89 -27.89
C PRO A 401 -0.85 13.11 -27.70
N VAL A 402 -0.95 11.90 -28.25
CA VAL A 402 -2.18 11.09 -28.26
C VAL A 402 -1.87 9.66 -27.87
N TRP A 403 -2.62 9.12 -26.92
CA TRP A 403 -2.60 7.70 -26.58
C TRP A 403 -3.94 7.05 -26.90
N ASN A 404 -3.99 6.06 -27.79
CA ASN A 404 -5.23 5.37 -28.19
C ASN A 404 -5.09 3.85 -28.15
N HIS A 405 -4.34 3.33 -27.18
CA HIS A 405 -3.98 1.90 -27.10
C HIS A 405 -4.39 1.29 -25.77
N LYS A 406 -4.69 -0.01 -25.81
CA LYS A 406 -4.99 -0.79 -24.60
C LYS A 406 -3.71 -1.13 -23.86
N VAL A 407 -3.74 -1.00 -22.54
CA VAL A 407 -2.66 -1.36 -21.63
C VAL A 407 -3.22 -2.29 -20.57
N ARG A 408 -2.69 -3.51 -20.48
CA ARG A 408 -3.15 -4.49 -19.48
C ARG A 408 -2.59 -4.23 -18.08
N GLY A 409 -1.35 -3.73 -18.00
CA GLY A 409 -0.71 -3.35 -16.75
C GLY A 409 -0.90 -1.87 -16.42
N ASP A 410 0.06 -1.31 -15.70
CA ASP A 410 0.08 0.12 -15.36
C ASP A 410 0.44 0.96 -16.58
N PHE A 411 -0.16 2.14 -16.69
CA PHE A 411 0.18 3.15 -17.68
C PHE A 411 0.80 4.37 -17.01
N LYS A 412 2.07 4.64 -17.30
CA LYS A 412 2.84 5.74 -16.71
C LYS A 412 3.23 6.75 -17.77
N ALA A 413 2.75 7.97 -17.62
CA ALA A 413 2.95 9.07 -18.56
C ALA A 413 3.34 10.38 -17.88
N TRP A 414 3.83 10.32 -16.63
CA TRP A 414 4.24 11.50 -15.87
C TRP A 414 5.14 12.43 -16.71
N GLY A 415 4.73 13.70 -16.85
CA GLY A 415 5.52 14.75 -17.47
C GLY A 415 5.60 14.62 -18.99
N SER A 416 4.83 13.70 -19.58
CA SER A 416 4.71 13.57 -21.03
C SER A 416 3.94 14.75 -21.64
N SER A 417 4.09 14.91 -22.95
CA SER A 417 3.35 15.90 -23.74
C SER A 417 1.91 15.49 -24.05
N LEU A 418 1.35 14.50 -23.34
CA LEU A 418 0.03 13.92 -23.62
C LEU A 418 -1.06 15.01 -23.59
N ILE A 419 -1.83 15.09 -24.68
CA ILE A 419 -2.93 16.03 -24.88
C ILE A 419 -4.27 15.29 -24.79
N THR A 420 -4.33 14.09 -25.35
CA THR A 420 -5.59 13.34 -25.46
C THR A 420 -5.37 11.84 -25.26
N ILE A 421 -6.31 11.21 -24.55
CA ILE A 421 -6.44 9.77 -24.50
C ILE A 421 -7.65 9.39 -25.35
N GLY A 422 -7.40 8.73 -26.47
CA GLY A 422 -8.40 8.38 -27.47
C GLY A 422 -9.38 7.30 -26.99
N PRO A 423 -10.52 7.13 -27.68
CA PRO A 423 -11.64 6.30 -27.24
C PRO A 423 -11.35 4.80 -27.17
N ASP A 424 -10.31 4.31 -27.85
CA ASP A 424 -9.96 2.88 -27.87
C ASP A 424 -8.98 2.50 -26.75
N ALA A 425 -8.51 3.47 -25.98
CA ALA A 425 -7.66 3.23 -24.82
C ALA A 425 -8.44 2.50 -23.70
N SER A 426 -7.76 1.59 -23.01
CA SER A 426 -8.28 0.93 -21.81
C SER A 426 -7.12 0.56 -20.88
N PHE A 427 -7.32 0.69 -19.57
CA PHE A 427 -6.25 0.54 -18.59
C PHE A 427 -6.59 -0.54 -17.55
N GLY A 428 -5.83 -1.65 -17.58
CA GLY A 428 -6.01 -2.77 -16.67
C GLY A 428 -5.27 -2.65 -15.33
N GLY A 429 -4.33 -1.70 -15.22
CA GLY A 429 -3.64 -1.34 -13.97
C GLY A 429 -3.92 0.09 -13.54
N SER A 430 -2.99 0.69 -12.81
CA SER A 430 -3.06 2.10 -12.41
C SER A 430 -2.61 3.03 -13.54
N VAL A 431 -3.17 4.24 -13.56
CA VAL A 431 -2.84 5.30 -14.52
C VAL A 431 -2.16 6.46 -13.81
N HIS A 432 -0.94 6.77 -14.25
CA HIS A 432 -0.08 7.82 -13.73
C HIS A 432 0.12 8.91 -14.80
N ILE A 433 -0.56 10.04 -14.65
CA ILE A 433 -0.52 11.20 -15.58
C ILE A 433 -0.13 12.49 -14.84
N GLU A 434 0.68 12.36 -13.79
CA GLU A 434 1.21 13.48 -13.02
C GLU A 434 1.93 14.46 -13.93
N ARG A 435 1.81 15.76 -13.66
CA ARG A 435 2.46 16.83 -14.46
C ARG A 435 2.25 16.75 -15.99
N CYS A 436 1.19 16.09 -16.45
CA CYS A 436 0.77 16.16 -17.86
C CYS A 436 0.02 17.48 -18.08
N TYR A 437 0.76 18.55 -18.40
CA TYR A 437 0.20 19.91 -18.48
C TYR A 437 -0.67 20.14 -19.73
N ASN A 438 -0.67 19.25 -20.71
CA ASN A 438 -1.52 19.41 -21.90
C ASN A 438 -2.80 18.58 -21.84
N LEU A 439 -2.91 17.64 -20.89
CA LEU A 439 -4.08 16.79 -20.73
C LEU A 439 -5.10 17.47 -19.82
N THR A 440 -6.23 17.86 -20.39
CA THR A 440 -7.28 18.62 -19.69
C THR A 440 -8.51 17.78 -19.33
N GLU A 441 -8.66 16.59 -19.91
CA GLU A 441 -9.79 15.69 -19.70
C GLU A 441 -9.31 14.24 -19.53
N PHE A 442 -9.99 13.49 -18.65
CA PHE A 442 -9.84 12.04 -18.54
C PHE A 442 -11.21 11.37 -18.53
N ASN A 443 -11.48 10.45 -19.46
CA ASN A 443 -12.81 9.87 -19.69
C ASN A 443 -12.77 8.35 -19.90
N HIS A 444 -11.94 7.64 -19.14
CA HIS A 444 -11.66 6.22 -19.34
C HIS A 444 -11.83 5.38 -18.09
N LYS A 445 -12.12 4.08 -18.27
CA LYS A 445 -12.09 3.11 -17.18
C LYS A 445 -10.64 2.78 -16.80
N VAL A 446 -10.40 2.72 -15.50
CA VAL A 446 -9.14 2.33 -14.86
C VAL A 446 -9.45 1.29 -13.80
N GLU A 447 -8.88 0.08 -13.91
CA GLU A 447 -9.09 -0.95 -12.89
C GLU A 447 -8.31 -0.65 -11.60
N GLY A 448 -7.16 0.02 -11.70
CA GLY A 448 -6.35 0.48 -10.56
C GLY A 448 -6.64 1.93 -10.14
N ASP A 449 -5.60 2.60 -9.63
CA ASP A 449 -5.66 4.00 -9.20
C ASP A 449 -5.53 4.96 -10.39
N LEU A 450 -6.14 6.13 -10.30
CA LEU A 450 -5.83 7.28 -11.16
C LEU A 450 -5.00 8.30 -10.36
N ILE A 451 -3.78 8.58 -10.80
CA ILE A 451 -2.88 9.54 -10.17
C ILE A 451 -2.55 10.63 -11.19
N ALA A 452 -3.09 11.84 -10.97
CA ALA A 452 -3.01 12.99 -11.88
C ALA A 452 -2.50 14.26 -11.17
N LEU A 453 -1.64 14.08 -10.17
CA LEU A 453 -1.08 15.14 -9.34
C LEU A 453 -0.40 16.23 -10.18
N CYS A 454 -0.67 17.50 -9.87
CA CYS A 454 -0.11 18.66 -10.54
C CYS A 454 -0.26 18.65 -12.08
N SER A 455 -1.28 17.98 -12.61
CA SER A 455 -1.63 18.03 -14.05
C SER A 455 -2.56 19.21 -14.35
N ASN A 456 -2.84 19.47 -15.63
CA ASN A 456 -3.85 20.46 -16.04
C ASN A 456 -5.26 19.87 -16.21
N LEU A 457 -5.54 18.76 -15.53
CA LEU A 457 -6.83 18.11 -15.59
C LEU A 457 -7.95 19.05 -15.09
N THR A 458 -8.93 19.29 -15.94
CA THR A 458 -10.08 20.17 -15.68
C THR A 458 -11.39 19.41 -15.52
N THR A 459 -11.48 18.21 -16.09
CA THR A 459 -12.72 17.45 -16.22
C THR A 459 -12.45 15.94 -16.14
N ILE A 460 -13.30 15.23 -15.41
CA ILE A 460 -13.46 13.78 -15.52
C ILE A 460 -14.74 13.51 -16.31
N GLY A 461 -14.62 12.80 -17.42
CA GLY A 461 -15.74 12.51 -18.31
C GLY A 461 -16.68 11.43 -17.74
N GLN A 462 -17.89 11.36 -18.30
CA GLN A 462 -18.96 10.47 -17.82
C GLN A 462 -18.67 8.98 -17.95
N ASN A 463 -17.77 8.58 -18.85
CA ASN A 463 -17.37 7.19 -19.07
C ASN A 463 -16.21 6.78 -18.15
N ALA A 464 -15.64 7.71 -17.38
CA ALA A 464 -14.60 7.39 -16.43
C ALA A 464 -15.14 6.48 -15.33
N ASP A 465 -14.38 5.45 -14.98
CA ASP A 465 -14.70 4.53 -13.90
C ASP A 465 -13.40 4.05 -13.26
N PHE A 466 -13.36 3.98 -11.93
CA PHE A 466 -12.12 3.80 -11.19
C PHE A 466 -12.27 2.66 -10.19
N GLY A 467 -11.49 1.59 -10.34
CA GLY A 467 -11.45 0.49 -9.37
C GLY A 467 -10.69 0.89 -8.09
N GLY A 468 -9.58 1.62 -8.24
CA GLY A 468 -8.77 2.15 -7.14
C GLY A 468 -9.12 3.58 -6.71
N SER A 469 -8.19 4.24 -6.02
CA SER A 469 -8.31 5.63 -5.55
C SER A 469 -8.00 6.62 -6.68
N VAL A 470 -8.50 7.85 -6.55
CA VAL A 470 -8.24 8.95 -7.49
C VAL A 470 -7.53 10.09 -6.76
N TYR A 471 -6.36 10.47 -7.26
CA TYR A 471 -5.53 11.54 -6.70
C TYR A 471 -5.34 12.65 -7.73
N ILE A 472 -5.92 13.82 -7.46
CA ILE A 472 -5.97 14.98 -8.38
C ILE A 472 -5.50 16.28 -7.70
N GLU A 473 -4.71 16.17 -6.63
CA GLU A 473 -4.13 17.33 -5.93
C GLU A 473 -3.42 18.28 -6.90
N ASP A 474 -3.56 19.58 -6.66
CA ASP A 474 -2.97 20.67 -7.45
C ASP A 474 -3.42 20.78 -8.92
N THR A 475 -4.48 20.07 -9.32
CA THR A 475 -5.12 20.25 -10.62
C THR A 475 -6.12 21.42 -10.62
N PRO A 476 -6.44 22.00 -11.78
CA PRO A 476 -7.59 22.91 -11.91
C PRO A 476 -8.90 22.28 -11.42
N LEU A 477 -9.11 20.99 -11.68
CA LEU A 477 -10.28 20.24 -11.24
C LEU A 477 -10.40 20.18 -9.71
N SER A 478 -9.31 19.84 -9.01
CA SER A 478 -9.34 19.79 -7.54
C SER A 478 -9.55 21.16 -6.92
N LYS A 479 -8.97 22.22 -7.50
CA LYS A 479 -9.19 23.61 -7.06
C LYS A 479 -10.64 24.06 -7.27
N LYS A 480 -11.24 23.65 -8.40
CA LYS A 480 -12.64 23.98 -8.72
C LYS A 480 -13.61 23.29 -7.75
N ASN A 481 -13.37 22.03 -7.43
CA ASN A 481 -14.32 21.19 -6.68
C ASN A 481 -13.98 21.05 -5.19
N GLY A 482 -12.79 21.45 -4.75
CA GLY A 482 -12.30 21.26 -3.38
C GLY A 482 -11.93 19.80 -3.05
N ILE A 483 -11.71 18.95 -4.05
CA ILE A 483 -11.47 17.51 -3.89
C ILE A 483 -10.08 17.16 -4.42
N SER A 484 -9.16 16.74 -3.55
CA SER A 484 -7.80 16.34 -3.94
C SER A 484 -7.62 14.82 -4.02
N GLU A 485 -8.41 14.08 -3.25
CA GLU A 485 -8.32 12.63 -3.12
C GLU A 485 -9.72 12.04 -2.98
N VAL A 486 -9.92 10.87 -3.60
CA VAL A 486 -11.17 10.12 -3.59
C VAL A 486 -10.85 8.64 -3.46
N ARG A 487 -11.47 7.95 -2.50
CA ARG A 487 -11.25 6.52 -2.23
C ARG A 487 -12.53 5.71 -2.31
N THR A 488 -13.66 6.27 -1.89
CA THR A 488 -14.93 5.52 -1.82
C THR A 488 -15.76 5.64 -3.10
N PRO A 489 -16.70 4.70 -3.37
CA PRO A 489 -17.63 4.81 -4.48
C PRO A 489 -18.47 6.11 -4.48
N GLU A 490 -18.91 6.56 -3.30
CA GLU A 490 -19.73 7.76 -3.13
C GLU A 490 -18.93 9.04 -3.45
N GLU A 491 -17.67 9.09 -3.02
CA GLU A 491 -16.75 10.18 -3.34
C GLU A 491 -16.46 10.22 -4.86
N LYS A 492 -16.30 9.05 -5.50
CA LYS A 492 -16.13 8.93 -6.97
C LYS A 492 -17.35 9.45 -7.71
N GLN A 493 -18.55 9.11 -7.25
CA GLN A 493 -19.79 9.60 -7.85
C GLN A 493 -19.93 11.12 -7.67
N THR A 494 -19.61 11.63 -6.48
CA THR A 494 -19.60 13.08 -6.19
C THR A 494 -18.65 13.84 -7.13
N LEU A 495 -17.44 13.32 -7.36
CA LEU A 495 -16.49 13.91 -8.30
C LEU A 495 -17.04 13.94 -9.74
N LYS A 496 -17.69 12.86 -10.18
CA LYS A 496 -18.31 12.79 -11.52
C LYS A 496 -19.44 13.79 -11.67
N ASP A 497 -20.30 13.94 -10.66
CA ASP A 497 -21.43 14.85 -10.71
C ASP A 497 -20.99 16.32 -10.65
N ALA A 498 -19.93 16.64 -9.91
CA ALA A 498 -19.27 17.96 -9.93
C ALA A 498 -18.72 18.34 -11.33
N CYS A 499 -18.34 17.35 -12.14
CA CYS A 499 -17.89 17.58 -13.51
C CYS A 499 -19.05 17.82 -14.48
N LYS A 500 -20.23 17.22 -14.24
CA LYS A 500 -21.42 17.36 -15.11
C LYS A 500 -22.12 18.70 -14.95
N SER A 501 -22.09 19.32 -13.78
CA SER A 501 -22.76 20.60 -13.50
C SER A 501 -22.04 21.80 -14.13
N GLY A 502 -21.35 21.61 -15.26
CA GLY A 502 -20.61 22.62 -15.98
C GLY A 502 -21.52 23.72 -16.50
N ASP A 503 -21.83 24.68 -15.62
CA ASP A 503 -22.02 26.10 -15.89
C ASP A 503 -22.31 26.86 -14.58
N GLY A 504 -21.37 27.71 -14.17
CA GLY A 504 -21.70 29.02 -13.59
C GLY A 504 -21.99 29.18 -12.09
N ASP A 505 -22.32 28.15 -11.31
CA ASP A 505 -22.70 28.40 -9.91
C ASP A 505 -22.20 27.37 -8.89
N THR A 506 -20.98 27.60 -8.38
CA THR A 506 -20.42 26.84 -7.24
C THR A 506 -21.18 27.08 -5.94
N SER A 507 -22.02 28.13 -5.84
CA SER A 507 -22.82 28.39 -4.64
C SER A 507 -23.96 27.37 -4.49
N SER A 508 -24.56 26.95 -5.60
CA SER A 508 -25.58 25.88 -5.62
C SER A 508 -24.99 24.50 -5.31
N PHE A 509 -23.74 24.22 -5.70
CA PHE A 509 -23.07 22.95 -5.41
C PHE A 509 -22.58 22.87 -3.96
N ILE A 510 -22.03 23.97 -3.40
CA ILE A 510 -21.74 24.06 -1.97
C ILE A 510 -23.03 23.99 -1.15
N SER A 511 -24.11 24.63 -1.61
CA SER A 511 -25.44 24.51 -1.00
C SER A 511 -25.99 23.09 -1.12
N TRP A 512 -25.83 22.41 -2.26
CA TRP A 512 -26.28 21.03 -2.45
C TRP A 512 -25.45 20.05 -1.62
N ILE A 513 -24.14 20.25 -1.45
CA ILE A 513 -23.33 19.48 -0.50
C ILE A 513 -23.81 19.75 0.92
N SER A 514 -24.04 21.01 1.30
CA SER A 514 -24.62 21.33 2.61
C SER A 514 -26.01 20.73 2.79
N ASP A 515 -26.88 20.75 1.79
CA ASP A 515 -28.27 20.26 1.82
C ASP A 515 -28.35 18.73 1.66
N PHE A 516 -27.42 18.09 0.97
CA PHE A 516 -27.28 16.64 0.87
C PHE A 516 -26.74 16.08 2.19
N ILE A 517 -25.73 16.74 2.77
CA ILE A 517 -25.28 16.49 4.13
C ILE A 517 -26.48 16.67 5.08
N LEU A 518 -27.18 17.81 5.04
CA LEU A 518 -28.34 18.10 5.92
C LEU A 518 -29.60 17.23 5.65
N SER A 519 -29.83 16.72 4.44
CA SER A 519 -30.99 15.86 4.12
C SER A 519 -30.73 14.37 4.34
N ALA A 520 -29.47 13.94 4.25
CA ALA A 520 -29.04 12.66 4.83
C ALA A 520 -29.25 12.66 6.36
N PHE A 521 -29.19 13.83 7.01
CA PHE A 521 -29.55 14.03 8.42
C PHE A 521 -31.06 14.17 8.70
N SER A 522 -31.94 14.44 7.71
CA SER A 522 -33.38 14.70 7.97
C SER A 522 -34.34 13.57 7.58
N ARG A 523 -33.87 12.49 6.93
CA ARG A 523 -34.66 11.27 6.65
C ARG A 523 -34.36 10.09 7.59
N ARG A 524 -33.84 10.35 8.79
CA ARG A 524 -33.83 9.39 9.90
C ARG A 524 -34.60 9.94 11.08
#